data_AF-A0A2E6W696-F1
#
_entry.id   AF-A0A2E6W696-F1
#
_cell.length_a   1.000
_cell.length_b   1.000
_cell.length_c   1.000
_cell.angle_alpha   90.00
_cell.angle_beta   90.00
_cell.angle_gamma   90.00
#
_symmetry.space_group_name_H-M   'P 1'
#
loop_
_entity.id
_entity.type
_entity.pdbx_description
1 polymer ?
#
loop_
_entity_poly.entity_id
_entity_poly.type
_entity_poly.pdbx_seq_one_letter_code
_entity_poly.pdbx_strand_id
1 'polypeptide(L)' 'MNQGDLVHIPQGVDLWCETEKGMRMRRTERPTVGVYLSTTSPHVYQVYANGHEWNLKIRDVYPMEAAC' A
#
# COMPACT_ATOMS: atom_id res chain seq x y z
N MET A 1 3.06 -7.30 10.53
CA MET A 1 3.72 -6.04 10.13
C MET A 1 3.35 -4.98 11.14
N ASN A 2 4.32 -4.18 11.53
CA ASN A 2 4.18 -3.06 12.42
C ASN A 2 4.12 -1.76 11.60
N GLN A 3 3.42 -0.76 12.14
CA GLN A 3 3.39 0.57 11.52
C GLN A 3 4.82 1.09 11.35
N GLY A 4 5.14 1.56 10.14
CA GLY A 4 6.48 2.00 9.76
C GLY A 4 7.31 0.98 8.98
N ASP A 5 6.89 -0.29 8.93
CA ASP A 5 7.59 -1.32 8.15
C ASP A 5 7.58 -0.98 6.65
N LEU A 6 8.71 -1.23 5.97
CA LEU A 6 8.79 -1.13 4.53
C LEU A 6 8.12 -2.33 3.87
N VAL A 7 7.34 -2.05 2.84
CA VAL A 7 6.64 -3.07 2.04
C VAL A 7 6.92 -2.90 0.57
N HIS A 8 7.15 -4.01 -0.11
CA HIS A 8 7.20 -4.09 -1.54
C HIS A 8 5.78 -4.25 -2.11
N ILE A 9 5.46 -3.42 -3.10
CA ILE A 9 4.19 -3.44 -3.84
C ILE A 9 4.51 -3.73 -5.31
N PRO A 10 4.09 -4.88 -5.86
CA PRO A 10 4.36 -5.26 -7.24
C PRO A 10 3.77 -4.30 -8.27
N GLN A 11 4.18 -4.48 -9.52
CA GLN A 11 3.52 -3.86 -10.67
C GLN A 11 2.11 -4.43 -10.86
N GLY A 12 1.19 -3.61 -11.36
CA GLY A 12 -0.16 -4.02 -11.74
C GLY A 12 -1.14 -4.12 -10.57
N VAL A 13 -0.77 -3.63 -9.40
CA VAL A 13 -1.60 -3.61 -8.18
C VAL A 13 -2.51 -2.39 -8.19
N ASP A 14 -3.78 -2.60 -7.84
CA ASP A 14 -4.75 -1.54 -7.69
C ASP A 14 -4.63 -0.89 -6.31
N LEU A 15 -4.48 0.43 -6.32
CA LEU A 15 -4.42 1.31 -5.18
C LEU A 15 -5.65 2.21 -5.19
N TRP A 16 -6.26 2.45 -4.04
CA TRP A 16 -7.37 3.39 -3.93
C TRP A 16 -7.34 4.21 -2.65
N CYS A 17 -7.88 5.42 -2.68
CA CYS A 17 -8.09 6.22 -1.49
C CYS A 17 -9.35 7.07 -1.63
N GLU A 18 -9.98 7.36 -0.50
CA GLU A 18 -11.10 8.30 -0.45
C GLU A 18 -10.55 9.73 -0.49
N THR A 19 -11.22 10.58 -1.25
CA THR A 19 -10.94 12.01 -1.37
C THR A 19 -12.26 12.78 -1.22
N GLU A 20 -12.20 14.09 -1.02
CA GLU A 20 -13.39 14.95 -0.95
C GLU A 20 -14.28 14.86 -2.20
N LYS A 21 -13.70 14.48 -3.35
CA LYS A 21 -14.40 14.35 -4.63
C LYS A 21 -14.83 12.90 -4.96
N GLY A 22 -14.72 11.99 -3.99
CA GLY A 22 -14.98 10.56 -4.16
C GLY A 22 -13.71 9.71 -4.16
N MET A 23 -13.75 8.54 -4.78
CA MET A 23 -12.64 7.58 -4.74
C MET A 23 -11.60 7.85 -5.84
N ARG A 24 -10.34 8.02 -5.44
CA ARG A 24 -9.19 8.03 -6.36
C ARG A 24 -8.68 6.61 -6.50
N MET A 25 -8.51 6.16 -7.74
CA MET A 25 -7.87 4.88 -8.05
C MET A 25 -6.57 5.09 -8.82
N ARG A 26 -5.62 4.19 -8.63
CA ARG A 26 -4.37 4.15 -9.38
C ARG A 26 -3.91 2.71 -9.50
N ARG A 27 -3.31 2.35 -10.64
CA ARG A 27 -2.61 1.08 -10.80
C ARG A 27 -1.10 1.30 -10.81
N THR A 28 -0.33 0.45 -10.15
CA THR A 28 1.13 0.56 -10.14
C THR A 28 1.71 0.23 -11.52
N GLU A 29 2.34 1.20 -12.19
CA GLU A 29 2.97 1.00 -13.50
C GLU A 29 4.31 0.26 -13.43
N ARG A 30 4.98 0.36 -12.28
CA ARG A 30 6.23 -0.31 -11.94
C ARG A 30 6.19 -0.73 -10.47
N PRO A 31 6.96 -1.72 -10.03
CA PRO A 31 7.05 -2.06 -8.63
C PRO A 31 7.49 -0.85 -7.81
N THR A 32 6.94 -0.72 -6.61
CA THR A 32 7.20 0.43 -5.73
C THR A 32 7.35 -0.04 -4.28
N VAL A 33 7.94 0.82 -3.47
CA VAL A 33 8.07 0.60 -2.03
C VAL A 33 7.07 1.52 -1.33
N GLY A 34 6.38 0.98 -0.35
CA GLY A 34 5.51 1.72 0.55
C GLY A 34 5.94 1.56 2.00
N VAL A 35 5.34 2.36 2.86
CA VAL A 35 5.42 2.22 4.32
C VAL A 35 4.07 1.71 4.80
N TYR A 36 4.04 0.61 5.53
CA TYR A 36 2.82 0.12 6.14
C TYR A 36 2.34 1.09 7.24
N LEU A 37 1.08 1.50 7.17
CA LEU A 37 0.47 2.41 8.15
C LEU A 37 -0.46 1.65 9.09
N SER A 38 -1.45 0.96 8.53
CA SER A 38 -2.51 0.32 9.31
C SER A 38 -3.25 -0.77 8.51
N THR A 39 -4.08 -1.54 9.22
CA THR A 39 -5.07 -2.43 8.61
C THR A 39 -6.43 -1.77 8.70
N THR A 40 -7.04 -1.44 7.57
CA THR A 40 -8.36 -0.77 7.52
C THR A 40 -9.52 -1.78 7.52
N SER A 41 -9.29 -2.98 7.00
CA SER A 41 -10.24 -4.10 7.05
C SER A 41 -9.48 -5.44 6.97
N PRO A 42 -10.13 -6.59 7.24
CA PRO A 42 -9.45 -7.90 7.26
C PRO A 42 -8.68 -8.28 6.00
N HIS A 43 -8.93 -7.60 4.87
CA HIS A 43 -8.29 -7.86 3.58
C HIS A 43 -7.63 -6.63 2.95
N VAL A 44 -7.54 -5.51 3.66
CA VAL A 44 -7.02 -4.25 3.12
C VAL A 44 -6.01 -3.64 4.09
N TYR A 45 -4.85 -3.29 3.55
CA TYR A 45 -3.86 -2.47 4.23
C TYR A 45 -3.88 -1.05 3.70
N GLN A 46 -3.54 -0.12 4.58
CA GLN A 46 -3.22 1.25 4.23
C GLN A 46 -1.71 1.42 4.26
N VAL A 47 -1.17 2.00 3.19
CA VAL A 47 0.27 2.23 3.01
C VAL A 47 0.52 3.65 2.51
N TYR A 48 1.65 4.22 2.89
CA TYR A 48 2.15 5.46 2.29
C TYR A 48 3.11 5.14 1.15
N ALA A 49 2.78 5.54 -0.07
CA ALA A 49 3.63 5.33 -1.24
C ALA A 49 3.47 6.47 -2.27
N ASN A 50 4.57 6.88 -2.89
CA ASN A 50 4.60 7.94 -3.91
C ASN A 50 3.92 9.25 -3.44
N GLY A 51 4.14 9.65 -2.20
CA GLY A 51 3.64 10.90 -1.64
C GLY A 51 2.18 10.87 -1.15
N HIS A 52 1.51 9.72 -1.20
CA HIS A 52 0.09 9.59 -0.84
C HIS A 52 -0.18 8.32 -0.02
N GLU A 53 -1.25 8.36 0.77
CA GLU A 53 -1.81 7.17 1.41
C GLU A 53 -2.71 6.42 0.44
N TRP A 54 -2.56 5.11 0.40
CA TRP A 54 -3.28 4.20 -0.46
C TRP A 54 -3.78 3.00 0.32
N ASN A 55 -5.00 2.57 0.01
CA ASN A 55 -5.50 1.26 0.34
C ASN A 55 -5.15 0.28 -0.77
N LEU A 56 -4.78 -0.94 -0.39
CA LEU A 56 -4.55 -2.07 -1.29
C LEU A 56 -4.82 -3.40 -0.58
N LYS A 57 -5.02 -4.45 -1.37
CA LYS A 57 -5.30 -5.78 -0.81
C LYS A 57 -4.05 -6.36 -0.15
N ILE A 58 -4.25 -7.01 0.99
CA ILE A 58 -3.16 -7.63 1.78
C ILE A 58 -2.31 -8.60 0.95
N ARG A 59 -2.94 -9.36 0.05
CA ARG A 59 -2.26 -10.33 -0.84
C ARG A 59 -1.25 -9.69 -1.81
N ASP A 60 -1.37 -8.38 -2.03
CA ASP A 60 -0.55 -7.61 -2.96
C ASP A 60 0.56 -6.82 -2.22
N VAL A 61 0.77 -7.11 -0.92
CA VAL A 61 1.76 -6.47 -0.04
C VAL A 61 2.77 -7.51 0.42
N TYR A 62 4.05 -7.25 0.16
CA TYR A 62 5.15 -8.14 0.53
C TYR A 62 6.05 -7.42 1.53
N PRO A 63 6.19 -7.91 2.79
CA PRO A 63 7.10 -7.30 3.75
C PRO A 63 8.53 -7.30 3.20
N MET A 64 9.23 -6.17 3.28
CA MET A 64 10.67 -6.17 3.06
C MET A 64 11.32 -6.55 4.38
N GLU A 65 11.89 -7.75 4.47
CA GLU A 65 12.67 -8.14 5.64
C GLU A 65 13.81 -7.15 5.84
N ALA A 66 13.99 -6.66 7.06
CA ALA A 66 15.23 -6.01 7.43
C ALA A 66 16.31 -7.10 7.42
N ALA A 67 17.19 -7.07 6.43
CA ALA A 67 18.41 -7.86 6.51
C ALA A 67 19.18 -7.37 7.75
N CYS A 68 19.23 -8.22 8.78
CA CYS A 68 20.02 -8.01 9.98
C CYS A 68 21.52 -8.08 9.67
#